data_AF-A0A914K322-F1
#
_entry.id   AF-A0A914K322-F1
#
_cell.length_a   1.000
_cell.length_b   1.000
_cell.length_c   1.000
_cell.angle_alpha   90.00
_cell.angle_beta   90.00
_cell.angle_gamma   90.00
#
_symmetry.space_group_name_H-M   'P 1'
#
loop_
_entity.id
_entity.type
_entity.pdbx_description
1 polymer ?
#
loop_
_entity_poly.entity_id
_entity_poly.type
_entity_poly.pdbx_seq_one_letter_code
_entity_poly.pdbx_strand_id
1 'polypeptide(L)'
;MFYSPIVSFSKLTNFYDYIQNYLTSYSGIKNSIPENIKILTLKQLSPGNVLLRLEHIFAKNEDADLSKPATIDLANLFTDFKVLTVKEMSLGANSFIENGSTSTVVTLNPQDIKTFLLTVQM
;
A
#
# COMPACT_ATOMS: atom_id res chain seq x y z
N MET A 1 -20.14 2.61 -13.99
CA MET A 1 -19.49 1.75 -15.02
C MET A 1 -17.99 2.09 -15.05
N PHE A 2 -17.27 1.85 -13.95
CA PHE A 2 -15.83 2.03 -13.83
C PHE A 2 -15.31 0.79 -13.09
N TYR A 3 -14.17 0.24 -13.48
CA TYR A 3 -13.54 -1.02 -13.02
C TYR A 3 -13.95 -2.34 -13.73
N SER A 4 -14.15 -2.33 -15.05
CA SER A 4 -14.01 -3.57 -15.82
C SER A 4 -12.53 -3.83 -16.12
N PRO A 5 -12.03 -5.07 -15.99
CA PRO A 5 -10.66 -5.39 -16.33
C PRO A 5 -10.39 -5.11 -17.81
N ILE A 6 -9.22 -4.53 -18.11
CA ILE A 6 -8.73 -4.41 -19.48
C ILE A 6 -8.05 -5.73 -19.81
N VAL A 7 -8.67 -6.52 -20.68
CA VAL A 7 -8.05 -7.73 -21.23
C VAL A 7 -7.21 -7.30 -22.43
N SER A 8 -5.90 -7.53 -22.34
CA SER A 8 -4.97 -7.30 -23.45
C SER A 8 -4.29 -8.61 -23.81
N PHE A 9 -4.07 -8.83 -25.10
CA PHE A 9 -3.36 -9.98 -25.62
C PHE A 9 -2.18 -9.48 -26.45
N SER A 10 -1.02 -10.11 -26.28
CA SER A 10 0.13 -9.95 -27.17
C SER A 10 0.36 -11.25 -27.94
N LYS A 11 0.72 -11.14 -29.22
CA LYS A 11 1.10 -12.30 -30.02
C LYS A 11 2.34 -12.95 -29.40
N LEU A 12 2.21 -14.20 -28.94
CA LEU A 12 3.30 -14.98 -28.38
C LEU A 12 3.81 -15.95 -29.45
N THR A 13 4.98 -15.67 -30.02
CA THR A 13 5.64 -16.57 -30.98
C THR A 13 6.60 -17.54 -30.28
N ASN A 14 7.31 -17.07 -29.25
CA ASN A 14 8.23 -17.84 -28.41
C ASN A 14 8.19 -17.27 -26.99
N PHE A 15 8.01 -18.14 -25.99
CA PHE A 15 7.91 -17.77 -24.58
C PHE A 15 9.18 -17.14 -24.03
N TYR A 16 10.34 -17.74 -24.33
CA TYR A 16 11.62 -17.25 -23.82
C TYR A 16 11.98 -15.89 -24.42
N ASP A 17 11.78 -15.72 -25.73
CA ASP A 17 12.03 -14.44 -26.40
C ASP A 17 11.12 -13.35 -25.82
N TYR A 18 9.87 -13.66 -25.49
CA TYR A 18 8.95 -12.68 -24.93
C TYR A 18 9.36 -12.22 -23.52
N ILE A 19 9.73 -13.15 -22.64
CA ILE A 19 10.18 -12.79 -21.28
C ILE A 19 11.48 -11.99 -21.31
N GLN A 20 12.37 -12.27 -22.27
CA GLN A 20 13.65 -11.56 -22.40
C GLN A 20 13.49 -10.15 -22.98
N ASN A 21 12.51 -9.93 -23.86
CA ASN A 21 12.34 -8.65 -24.57
C ASN A 21 11.29 -7.72 -23.94
N TYR A 22 10.47 -8.20 -23.00
CA TYR A 22 9.40 -7.42 -22.40
C TYR A 22 9.39 -7.51 -20.86
N LEU A 23 8.92 -6.44 -20.21
CA LEU A 23 8.64 -6.44 -18.78
C LEU A 23 7.40 -7.30 -18.49
N THR A 24 7.65 -8.52 -18.03
CA THR A 24 6.62 -9.54 -17.76
C THR A 24 6.32 -9.72 -16.27
N SER A 25 7.06 -9.03 -15.40
CA SER A 25 6.86 -8.99 -13.96
C SER A 25 6.98 -7.56 -13.46
N TYR A 26 6.14 -7.22 -12.49
CA TYR A 26 6.14 -5.93 -11.83
C TYR A 26 5.78 -6.11 -10.36
N SER A 27 6.49 -5.39 -9.49
CA SER A 27 6.13 -5.22 -8.09
C SER A 27 6.24 -3.74 -7.75
N GLY A 28 5.15 -3.14 -7.29
CA GLY A 28 5.15 -1.77 -6.79
C GLY A 28 5.69 -1.64 -5.36
N ILE A 29 6.08 -2.76 -4.74
CA ILE A 29 6.50 -2.86 -3.35
C ILE A 29 7.91 -3.45 -3.30
N LYS A 30 8.79 -2.82 -2.52
CA LYS A 30 10.20 -3.20 -2.38
C LYS A 30 10.42 -4.35 -1.40
N ASN A 31 9.71 -4.34 -0.28
CA ASN A 31 9.80 -5.35 0.77
C ASN A 31 8.42 -5.97 1.02
N SER A 32 8.37 -7.27 1.30
CA SER A 32 7.13 -7.91 1.72
C SER A 32 6.52 -7.19 2.92
N ILE A 33 5.22 -6.93 2.84
CA ILE A 33 4.43 -6.39 3.95
C ILE A 33 4.25 -7.51 5.00
N PRO A 34 4.21 -7.19 6.31
CA PRO A 34 3.88 -8.20 7.33
C PRO A 34 2.56 -8.91 7.00
N GLU A 35 2.49 -10.22 7.24
CA GLU A 35 1.34 -11.06 6.84
C GLU A 35 0.01 -10.64 7.48
N ASN A 36 0.07 -10.00 8.63
CA ASN A 36 -1.09 -9.46 9.35
C ASN A 36 -1.49 -8.05 8.91
N ILE A 37 -0.79 -7.43 7.95
CA ILE A 37 -1.09 -6.10 7.40
C ILE A 37 -1.44 -6.19 5.92
N LYS A 38 -2.47 -5.46 5.52
CA LYS A 38 -2.90 -5.37 4.12
C LYS A 38 -3.10 -3.93 3.68
N ILE A 39 -2.74 -3.65 2.42
CA ILE A 39 -3.10 -2.38 1.76
C ILE A 39 -4.58 -2.49 1.36
N LEU A 40 -5.43 -1.73 2.05
CA LEU A 40 -6.85 -1.64 1.76
C LEU A 40 -7.14 -0.62 0.64
N THR A 41 -6.36 0.46 0.56
CA THR A 41 -6.52 1.47 -0.48
C THR A 41 -5.17 2.06 -0.84
N LEU A 42 -4.85 2.13 -2.13
CA LEU A 42 -3.77 2.94 -2.68
C LEU A 42 -4.35 3.75 -3.85
N LYS A 43 -4.54 5.05 -3.65
CA LYS A 43 -5.23 5.89 -4.62
C LYS A 43 -4.54 7.24 -4.76
N GLN A 44 -4.17 7.62 -5.97
CA GLN A 44 -3.77 8.99 -6.26
C GLN A 44 -4.98 9.94 -6.14
N LEU A 45 -4.87 10.97 -5.31
CA LEU A 45 -5.90 12.01 -5.16
C LEU A 45 -5.62 13.20 -6.09
N SER A 46 -4.35 13.56 -6.23
CA SER A 46 -3.85 14.61 -7.12
C SER A 46 -2.37 14.35 -7.43
N PRO A 47 -1.74 15.08 -8.37
CA PRO A 47 -0.30 14.98 -8.59
C PRO A 47 0.49 15.14 -7.28
N GLY A 48 1.36 14.17 -6.98
CA GLY A 48 2.15 14.14 -5.75
C GLY A 48 1.41 13.79 -4.46
N ASN A 49 0.09 13.53 -4.48
CA ASN A 49 -0.67 13.18 -3.28
C ASN A 49 -1.39 11.84 -3.43
N VAL A 50 -1.11 10.92 -2.50
CA VAL A 50 -1.64 9.55 -2.50
C VAL A 50 -2.36 9.28 -1.18
N LEU A 51 -3.56 8.73 -1.27
CA LEU A 51 -4.29 8.16 -0.16
C LEU A 51 -3.87 6.70 0.03
N LEU A 52 -3.35 6.39 1.21
CA LEU A 52 -3.03 5.04 1.64
C LEU A 52 -3.94 4.64 2.80
N ARG A 53 -4.56 3.46 2.72
CA ARG A 53 -5.17 2.80 3.88
C ARG A 53 -4.50 1.47 4.13
N LEU A 54 -4.10 1.26 5.38
CA LEU A 54 -3.58 0.00 5.88
C LEU A 54 -4.59 -0.58 6.86
N GLU A 55 -4.82 -1.88 6.78
CA GLU A 55 -5.63 -2.63 7.73
C GLU A 55 -4.80 -3.73 8.38
N HIS A 56 -5.01 -3.94 9.67
CA HIS A 56 -4.60 -5.16 10.35
C HIS A 56 -5.71 -6.19 10.23
N ILE A 57 -5.47 -7.28 9.49
CA ILE A 57 -6.55 -8.19 9.04
C ILE A 57 -7.06 -9.11 10.14
N PHE A 58 -6.28 -9.36 11.20
CA PHE A 58 -6.66 -10.23 12.30
C PHE A 58 -7.36 -9.48 13.44
N ALA A 59 -8.33 -10.15 14.05
CA ALA A 59 -8.92 -9.80 15.33
C ALA A 59 -7.96 -10.07 16.50
N LYS A 60 -8.24 -9.46 17.65
CA LYS A 60 -7.48 -9.73 18.88
C LYS A 60 -7.69 -11.19 19.30
N ASN A 61 -6.59 -11.89 19.59
CA ASN A 61 -6.57 -13.31 19.99
C ASN A 61 -7.13 -14.30 18.94
N GLU A 62 -7.22 -13.90 17.67
CA GLU A 62 -7.62 -14.82 16.58
C GLU A 62 -6.50 -15.81 16.26
N ASP A 63 -5.25 -15.34 16.32
CA ASP A 63 -4.04 -16.10 16.11
C ASP A 63 -2.99 -15.74 17.18
N ALA A 64 -2.19 -16.73 17.62
CA ALA A 64 -1.21 -16.54 18.68
C ALA A 64 -0.06 -15.58 18.30
N ASP A 65 0.26 -15.50 17.01
CA ASP A 65 1.38 -14.73 16.48
C ASP A 65 0.94 -13.58 15.58
N LEU A 66 -0.09 -13.78 14.76
CA LEU A 66 -0.55 -12.80 13.78
C LEU A 66 -1.53 -11.76 14.36
N SER A 67 -2.14 -12.03 15.51
CA SER A 67 -2.95 -11.04 16.26
C SER A 67 -2.11 -10.11 17.14
N LYS A 68 -0.81 -9.97 16.88
CA LYS A 68 0.08 -9.02 17.57
C LYS A 68 0.23 -7.74 16.74
N PRO A 69 0.50 -6.57 17.36
CA PRO A 69 0.75 -5.35 16.61
C PRO A 69 1.88 -5.53 15.58
N ALA A 70 1.72 -4.96 14.40
CA ALA A 70 2.72 -5.00 13.35
C ALA A 70 3.12 -3.60 12.90
N THR A 71 4.40 -3.45 12.58
CA THR A 71 5.03 -2.19 12.21
C THR A 71 5.50 -2.23 10.76
N ILE A 72 5.31 -1.13 10.05
CA ILE A 72 5.71 -0.97 8.65
C ILE A 72 6.38 0.39 8.42
N ASP A 73 7.44 0.41 7.62
CA ASP A 73 8.11 1.65 7.19
C ASP A 73 7.61 2.07 5.80
N LEU A 74 6.79 3.12 5.77
CA LEU A 74 6.22 3.68 4.56
C LEU A 74 7.25 4.38 3.68
N ALA A 75 8.39 4.82 4.23
CA ALA A 75 9.41 5.54 3.45
C ALA A 75 10.08 4.64 2.40
N ASN A 76 10.20 3.35 2.72
CA ASN A 76 10.91 2.36 1.91
C ASN A 76 9.99 1.26 1.35
N LEU A 77 8.67 1.46 1.43
CA LEU A 77 7.70 0.45 1.04
C LEU A 77 7.56 0.34 -0.49
N PHE A 78 7.43 1.47 -1.18
CA PHE A 78 7.11 1.53 -2.60
C PHE A 78 8.37 1.66 -3.48
N THR A 79 8.32 1.09 -4.68
CA THR A 79 9.42 1.15 -5.66
C THR A 79 9.33 2.35 -6.59
N ASP A 80 8.12 2.73 -6.97
CA ASP A 80 7.87 3.64 -8.08
C ASP A 80 7.83 5.11 -7.67
N PHE A 81 7.77 5.37 -6.37
CA PHE A 81 7.77 6.72 -5.83
C PHE A 81 8.39 6.76 -4.45
N LYS A 82 9.00 7.89 -4.13
CA LYS A 82 9.54 8.20 -2.81
C LYS A 82 8.46 8.88 -1.96
N VAL A 83 8.22 8.36 -0.77
CA VAL A 83 7.36 9.02 0.23
C VAL A 83 8.16 10.14 0.89
N LEU A 84 7.67 11.37 0.77
CA LEU A 84 8.27 12.57 1.36
C LEU A 84 7.66 12.89 2.73
N THR A 85 6.34 12.81 2.84
CA THR A 85 5.63 13.07 4.10
C THR A 85 4.46 12.11 4.29
N VAL A 86 4.15 11.83 5.55
CA VAL A 86 3.02 11.02 5.99
C VAL A 86 2.17 11.88 6.93
N LYS A 87 0.86 11.90 6.72
CA LYS A 87 -0.10 12.54 7.64
C LYS A 87 -1.29 11.63 7.86
N GLU A 88 -1.53 11.22 9.09
CA GLU A 88 -2.71 10.42 9.45
C GLU A 88 -4.00 11.25 9.34
N MET A 89 -5.03 10.62 8.79
CA MET A 89 -6.35 11.21 8.55
C MET A 89 -7.44 10.38 9.23
N SER A 90 -8.63 10.96 9.36
CA SER A 90 -9.84 10.21 9.69
C SER A 90 -10.08 9.07 8.66
N LEU A 91 -10.85 8.05 9.04
CA LEU A 91 -11.19 6.93 8.14
C LEU A 91 -11.84 7.41 6.82
N GLY A 92 -12.66 8.45 6.93
CA GLY A 92 -13.31 9.12 5.79
C GLY A 92 -12.37 9.92 4.89
N ALA A 93 -11.09 10.07 5.27
CA ALA A 93 -10.08 10.86 4.57
C ALA A 93 -10.49 12.33 4.32
N ASN A 94 -11.32 12.89 5.19
CA ASN A 94 -11.85 14.25 5.06
C ASN A 94 -11.27 15.25 6.08
N SER A 95 -10.55 14.77 7.09
CA SER A 95 -9.89 15.60 8.09
C SER A 95 -8.59 14.95 8.56
N PHE A 96 -7.64 15.78 9.00
CA PHE A 96 -6.44 15.31 9.70
C PHE A 96 -6.80 14.98 11.14
N ILE A 97 -6.13 13.98 11.72
CA ILE A 97 -6.23 13.71 13.15
C ILE A 97 -5.33 14.71 13.89
N GLU A 98 -5.89 15.49 14.81
CA GLU A 98 -5.12 16.35 15.69
C GLU A 98 -4.26 15.46 16.60
N ASN A 99 -2.93 15.47 16.40
CA ASN A 99 -1.94 14.50 16.94
C ASN A 99 -1.88 13.13 16.24
N GLY A 100 -2.36 13.05 14.99
CA GLY A 100 -2.15 11.88 14.15
C GLY A 100 -0.68 11.60 13.86
N SER A 101 -0.37 10.37 13.48
CA SER A 101 0.98 9.94 13.16
C SER A 101 1.52 10.72 11.96
N THR A 102 2.70 11.32 12.11
CA THR A 102 3.48 11.93 11.02
C THR A 102 4.77 11.16 10.71
N SER A 103 5.07 10.14 11.51
CA SER A 103 6.16 9.20 11.30
C SER A 103 5.93 8.36 10.04
N THR A 104 7.01 8.04 9.32
CA THR A 104 6.97 7.08 8.21
C THR A 104 6.88 5.64 8.71
N VAL A 105 7.36 5.37 9.92
CA VAL A 105 7.21 4.08 10.59
C VAL A 105 5.91 4.11 11.38
N VAL A 106 4.96 3.25 11.01
CA VAL A 106 3.62 3.19 11.61
C VAL A 106 3.34 1.80 12.14
N THR A 107 2.65 1.74 13.28
CA THR A 107 2.23 0.48 13.91
C THR A 107 0.71 0.38 13.87
N LEU A 108 0.21 -0.80 13.49
CA LEU A 108 -1.21 -1.13 13.53
C LEU A 108 -1.42 -2.23 14.57
N ASN A 109 -2.40 -2.03 15.45
CA ASN A 109 -2.89 -3.05 16.36
C ASN A 109 -3.95 -3.91 15.67
N PRO A 110 -4.32 -5.07 16.25
CA PRO A 110 -5.42 -5.88 15.73
C PRO A 110 -6.69 -5.08 15.47
N GLN A 111 -7.28 -5.27 14.29
CA GLN A 111 -8.44 -4.55 13.75
C GLN A 111 -8.26 -3.06 13.49
N ASP A 112 -7.06 -2.50 13.59
CA ASP A 112 -6.83 -1.11 13.21
C ASP A 112 -6.99 -0.95 11.68
N ILE A 113 -7.65 0.13 11.28
CA ILE A 113 -7.57 0.68 9.93
C ILE A 113 -7.03 2.10 10.05
N LYS A 114 -5.81 2.32 9.53
CA LYS A 114 -5.18 3.65 9.52
C LYS A 114 -5.17 4.23 8.12
N THR A 115 -5.58 5.50 8.03
CA THR A 115 -5.69 6.25 6.78
C THR A 115 -4.63 7.34 6.75
N PHE A 116 -3.88 7.43 5.66
CA PHE A 116 -2.76 8.36 5.51
C PHE A 116 -2.86 9.13 4.19
N LEU A 117 -2.55 10.42 4.25
CA LEU A 117 -2.16 11.20 3.09
C LEU A 117 -0.63 11.14 2.97
N LEU A 118 -0.16 10.62 1.85
CA LEU A 118 1.25 10.61 1.49
C LEU A 118 1.51 11.73 0.48
N THR A 119 2.53 12.55 0.74
CA THR A 119 3.14 13.35 -0.32
C THR A 119 4.28 12.56 -0.93
N VAL A 120 4.25 12.38 -2.24
CA VAL A 120 5.17 11.51 -2.97
C VAL A 120 5.86 12.23 -4.13
N GLN A 121 7.04 11.75 -4.49
CA GLN A 121 7.78 12.16 -5.68
C GLN A 121 8.06 10.92 -6.54
N MET A 122 7.72 11.00 -7.83
CA MET A 122 8.07 10.00 -8.83
C MET A 122 9.52 10.13 -9.27
#